data_AF-A0A9N8KQI3-F1
#
_entry.id   AF-A0A9N8KQI3-F1
#
_cell.length_a   1.000
_cell.length_b   1.000
_cell.length_c   1.000
_cell.angle_alpha   90.00
_cell.angle_beta   90.00
_cell.angle_gamma   90.00
#
_symmetry.space_group_name_H-M   'P 1'
#
loop_
_entity.id
_entity.type
_entity.pdbx_description
1 polymer ?
#
loop_
_entity_poly.entity_id
_entity_poly.type
_entity_poly.pdbx_seq_one_letter_code
_entity_poly.pdbx_strand_id
1 'polypeptide(L)' 'MASNFYRSTDAPRYILGHGLEIGFICMGTVALVIQVLSYRRINKQREIALAQGEAERYTPEELGDLGDKAVTFRYTL' A
#
# COMPACT_ATOMS: atom_id res chain seq x y z
N MET A 1 -16.66 -15.79 -7.85
CA MET A 1 -17.77 -15.37 -6.97
C MET A 1 -18.12 -13.90 -7.30
N ALA A 2 -18.74 -13.66 -8.47
CA ALA A 2 -19.20 -12.34 -8.94
C ALA A 2 -20.72 -12.32 -9.24
N SER A 3 -21.40 -13.48 -9.06
CA SER A 3 -22.79 -13.66 -9.49
C SER A 3 -23.81 -12.88 -8.65
N ASN A 4 -23.46 -12.41 -7.45
CA ASN A 4 -24.37 -11.58 -6.65
C ASN A 4 -24.53 -10.15 -7.22
N PHE A 5 -23.56 -9.66 -7.99
CA PHE A 5 -23.59 -8.31 -8.56
C PHE A 5 -24.21 -8.25 -9.95
N TYR A 6 -24.16 -9.37 -10.69
CA TYR A 6 -24.81 -9.52 -11.98
C TYR A 6 -26.16 -10.22 -11.81
N ARG A 7 -27.16 -9.45 -11.39
CA ARG A 7 -28.53 -9.96 -11.19
C ARG A 7 -29.26 -10.05 -12.53
N SER A 8 -30.02 -11.12 -12.73
CA SER A 8 -30.83 -11.31 -13.94
C SER A 8 -31.84 -10.19 -14.18
N THR A 9 -32.34 -9.53 -13.13
CA THR A 9 -33.23 -8.36 -13.23
C THR A 9 -32.55 -7.13 -13.85
N ASP A 10 -31.22 -7.04 -13.77
CA ASP A 10 -30.46 -5.94 -14.37
C ASP A 10 -30.10 -6.23 -15.84
N ALA A 11 -30.50 -7.39 -16.38
CA ALA A 11 -30.29 -7.76 -17.77
C ALA A 11 -31.04 -6.81 -18.74
N PRO A 12 -30.53 -6.63 -19.96
CA PRO A 12 -29.28 -7.17 -20.50
C PRO A 12 -28.05 -6.29 -20.22
N ARG A 13 -28.23 -5.15 -19.55
CA ARG A 13 -27.20 -4.10 -19.48
C ARG A 13 -26.30 -4.18 -18.25
N TYR A 14 -26.78 -4.78 -17.15
CA TYR A 14 -26.02 -5.03 -15.92
C TYR A 14 -25.23 -3.83 -15.39
N ILE A 15 -25.80 -2.62 -15.48
CA ILE A 15 -25.11 -1.35 -15.16
C ILE A 15 -24.56 -1.37 -13.73
N LEU A 16 -25.30 -1.92 -12.78
CA LEU A 16 -24.87 -2.02 -11.37
C LEU A 16 -23.68 -2.96 -11.19
N GLY A 17 -23.70 -4.14 -11.84
CA GLY A 17 -22.60 -5.10 -11.79
C GLY A 17 -21.30 -4.49 -12.32
N HIS A 18 -21.36 -3.89 -13.52
CA HIS A 18 -20.22 -3.20 -14.12
C HIS A 18 -19.74 -2.02 -13.28
N GLY A 19 -20.66 -1.18 -12.78
CA GLY A 19 -20.31 -0.02 -11.97
C GLY A 19 -19.58 -0.42 -10.68
N LEU A 20 -19.99 -1.51 -10.05
CA LEU A 20 -19.35 -2.00 -8.83
C LEU A 20 -17.96 -2.61 -9.11
N GLU A 21 -17.81 -3.38 -10.18
CA GLU A 21 -16.49 -3.91 -10.58
C GLU A 21 -15.50 -2.78 -10.89
N ILE A 22 -15.92 -1.80 -11.70
CA ILE A 22 -15.10 -0.62 -11.99
C ILE A 22 -14.78 0.14 -10.70
N GLY A 23 -15.76 0.32 -9.81
CA GLY A 23 -15.58 0.96 -8.51
C GLY A 23 -14.50 0.28 -7.66
N PHE A 24 -14.54 -1.04 -7.55
CA PHE A 24 -13.52 -1.80 -6.81
C PHE A 24 -12.15 -1.72 -7.47
N ILE A 25 -12.07 -1.80 -8.80
CA ILE A 25 -10.80 -1.64 -9.54
C ILE A 25 -10.20 -0.26 -9.30
N CYS A 26 -11.01 0.80 -9.40
CA CYS A 26 -10.59 2.17 -9.13
C CYS A 26 -10.11 2.32 -7.68
N MET A 27 -10.85 1.80 -6.69
CA MET A 27 -10.47 1.86 -5.28
C MET A 27 -9.16 1.13 -5.01
N GLY A 28 -8.99 -0.09 -5.55
CA GLY A 28 -7.74 -0.84 -5.45
C GLY A 28 -6.56 -0.11 -6.10
N THR A 29 -6.80 0.54 -7.24
CA THR A 29 -5.79 1.34 -7.95
C THR A 29 -5.37 2.56 -7.12
N VAL A 30 -6.32 3.28 -6.52
CA VAL A 30 -6.03 4.41 -5.62
C VAL A 30 -5.24 3.95 -4.40
N ALA A 31 -5.63 2.85 -3.76
CA ALA A 31 -4.91 2.27 -2.63
C ALA A 31 -3.46 1.90 -3.03
N LEU A 32 -3.27 1.29 -4.19
CA LEU A 32 -1.94 0.97 -4.72
C LEU A 32 -1.09 2.22 -4.93
N VAL A 33 -1.63 3.27 -5.54
CA VAL A 33 -0.91 4.54 -5.74
C VAL A 33 -0.51 5.16 -4.41
N ILE A 34 -1.41 5.19 -3.43
CA ILE A 34 -1.12 5.66 -2.07
C ILE A 34 0.02 4.84 -1.45
N GLN A 35 -0.02 3.52 -1.57
CA GLN A 35 1.01 2.63 -1.03
C GLN A 35 2.38 2.93 -1.64
N VAL A 36 2.44 3.03 -2.98
CA VAL A 36 3.69 3.30 -3.71
C VAL A 36 4.30 4.64 -3.30
N LEU A 37 3.48 5.69 -3.25
CA LEU A 37 3.95 7.02 -2.85
C LEU A 37 4.40 7.07 -1.40
N SER A 38 3.68 6.37 -0.51
CA SER A 38 4.02 6.27 0.91
C SER A 38 5.37 5.57 1.12
N TYR A 39 5.58 4.42 0.48
CA TYR A 39 6.85 3.70 0.54
C TYR A 39 8.01 4.52 0.00
N ARG A 40 7.83 5.19 -1.15
CA ARG A 40 8.87 6.08 -1.71
C ARG A 40 9.20 7.23 -0.76
N ARG A 41 8.19 7.84 -0.13
CA ARG A 41 8.39 8.91 0.84
C ARG A 41 9.13 8.43 2.09
N ILE A 42 8.70 7.31 2.68
CA ILE A 42 9.33 6.75 3.89
C ILE A 42 10.77 6.35 3.62
N ASN A 43 11.03 5.63 2.51
CA ASN A 43 12.39 5.24 2.14
C ASN A 43 13.29 6.47 1.92
N LYS A 44 12.81 7.52 1.28
CA LYS A 44 13.58 8.77 1.10
C LYS A 44 13.89 9.44 2.44
N GLN A 45 12.94 9.48 3.36
CA GLN A 45 13.17 10.03 4.71
C GLN A 45 14.21 9.20 5.48
N ARG A 46 14.12 7.87 5.41
CA ARG A 46 15.08 6.96 6.04
C ARG A 46 16.48 7.07 5.44
N GLU A 47 16.60 7.23 4.12
CA GLU A 47 17.88 7.44 3.46
C GLU A 47 18.59 8.70 3.97
N ILE A 48 17.84 9.80 4.14
CA ILE A 48 18.35 11.04 4.74
C ILE A 48 18.76 10.82 6.19
N ALA A 49 17.93 10.14 6.99
CA ALA A 49 18.20 9.85 8.39
C ALA A 49 19.45 8.95 8.57
N LEU A 50 19.62 7.94 7.72
CA LEU A 50 20.81 7.08 7.68
C LEU A 50 22.06 7.89 7.34
N ALA A 51 21.99 8.78 6.36
CA ALA A 51 23.10 9.67 6.02
C ALA A 51 23.46 10.66 7.15
N GLN A 52 22.52 10.93 8.06
CA GLN A 52 22.72 11.75 9.27
C GLN A 52 23.17 10.93 10.49
N GLY A 53 23.40 9.63 10.35
CA GLY A 53 23.84 8.75 11.44
C GLY A 53 22.74 8.36 12.43
N GLU A 54 21.45 8.48 12.10
CA GLU A 54 20.38 8.11 13.05
C GLU A 54 20.42 6.65 13.49
N ALA A 55 20.94 5.74 12.64
CA ALA A 55 21.09 4.33 13.01
C ALA A 55 22.06 4.11 14.19
N GLU A 56 23.03 5.01 14.38
CA GLU A 56 24.01 4.93 15.47
C GLU A 56 23.39 5.19 16.85
N ARG A 57 22.16 5.70 16.90
CA ARG A 57 21.41 5.94 18.14
C ARG A 57 20.79 4.68 18.74
N TYR A 58 20.84 3.56 18.01
CA TYR A 58 20.20 2.31 18.39
C TYR A 58 21.23 1.18 18.44
N THR A 59 21.03 0.22 19.34
CA THR A 59 21.74 -1.05 19.30
C THR A 59 21.21 -1.93 18.15
N PRO A 60 21.98 -2.93 17.70
CA PRO A 60 21.48 -3.91 16.72
C PRO A 60 20.21 -4.63 17.19
N GLU A 61 20.10 -4.95 18.48
CA GLU A 61 18.92 -5.58 19.08
C GLU A 61 17.71 -4.64 19.02
N GLU A 62 17.87 -3.37 19.38
CA GLU A 62 16.79 -2.36 19.32
C GLU A 62 16.29 -2.14 17.88
N LEU A 63 17.20 -2.12 16.90
CA LEU A 63 16.83 -2.06 15.48
C LEU A 63 16.07 -3.32 15.05
N GLY A 64 16.45 -4.48 15.56
CA GLY A 64 15.73 -5.75 15.34
C GLY A 64 14.30 -5.70 15.89
N ASP A 65 14.13 -5.22 17.12
CA ASP A 65 12.83 -5.10 17.79
C ASP A 65 11.87 -4.12 17.08
N LEU A 66 12.42 -3.08 16.43
CA LEU A 66 11.63 -2.14 15.63
C LEU A 66 11.07 -2.74 14.33
N GLY A 67 11.67 -3.81 13.81
CA GLY A 67 11.24 -4.47 12.57
C GLY A 67 11.14 -3.50 11.38
N ASP A 68 9.98 -3.43 10.74
CA ASP A 68 9.77 -2.59 9.56
C ASP A 68 9.78 -1.08 9.87
N LYS A 69 9.69 -0.70 11.15
CA LYS A 69 9.80 0.68 11.62
C LYS A 69 11.25 1.15 11.72
N ALA A 70 12.23 0.23 11.75
CA ALA A 70 13.64 0.57 11.85
C ALA A 70 14.08 1.51 10.71
N VAL A 71 14.96 2.47 11.03
CA VAL A 71 15.50 3.41 10.03
C VAL A 71 16.32 2.69 8.94
N THR A 72 16.86 1.52 9.27
CA THR A 72 17.59 0.63 8.36
C THR A 72 16.67 -0.20 7.45
N PHE A 73 15.38 -0.31 7.74
CA PHE A 73 14.44 -1.09 6.93
C PHE A 73 14.04 -0.33 5.66
N ARG A 74 14.04 -1.03 4.51
CA ARG A 74 13.66 -0.48 3.21
C ARG A 74 12.46 -1.23 2.65
N TYR A 75 11.36 -0.52 2.42
CA TYR A 75 10.20 -1.08 1.73
C TYR A 75 10.51 -1.29 0.24
N THR A 76 10.16 -2.46 -0.29
CA THR A 76 10.25 -2.81 -1.72
C THR A 76 8.85 -3.03 -2.30
N LEU A 77 8.69 -2.74 -3.60
CA LEU A 77 7.47 -2.98 -4.39
C LEU A 77 7.75 -4.09 -5.40
#